data_AF-A0A8H5Z0Y0-F1
#
_entry.id   AF-A0A8H5Z0Y0-F1
#
_cell.length_a   1.000
_cell.length_b   1.000
_cell.length_c   1.000
_cell.angle_alpha   90.00
_cell.angle_beta   90.00
_cell.angle_gamma   90.00
#
_symmetry.space_group_name_H-M   'P 1'
#
loop_
_entity.id
_entity.type
_entity.pdbx_description
1 polymer ?
#
loop_
_entity_poly.entity_id
_entity_poly.type
_entity_poly.pdbx_seq_one_letter_code
_entity_poly.pdbx_strand_id
1 'polypeptide(L)'
;MAETAKEAGVDYSILYLGRSKNNLAFVSELIQEHGNRFTLWVGQDQGGKRFDLKSFLQQEDFRDLRVYCCGPEALLTGVEEALADAPTGVLRLERFAAHHTENKRPNTSFDVVLA
;
A
#
# COMPACT_ATOMS: atom_id res chain seq x y z
N MET A 1 7.18 9.15 -0.28
CA MET A 1 6.15 9.46 0.74
C MET A 1 6.76 9.47 2.15
N ALA A 2 7.32 8.34 2.62
CA ALA A 2 7.88 8.26 3.97
C ALA A 2 9.05 9.22 4.24
N GLU A 3 10.00 9.37 3.31
CA GLU A 3 11.09 10.36 3.41
C GLU A 3 10.55 11.78 3.55
N THR A 4 9.65 12.20 2.66
CA THR A 4 9.02 13.53 2.74
C THR A 4 8.27 13.76 4.05
N ALA A 5 7.58 12.73 4.57
CA ALA A 5 6.91 12.82 5.87
C ALA A 5 7.91 12.99 7.02
N LYS A 6 9.03 12.26 6.98
CA LYS A 6 10.15 12.40 7.92
C LYS A 6 10.75 13.80 7.88
N GLU A 7 11.05 14.31 6.69
CA GLU A 7 11.62 15.65 6.47
C GLU A 7 10.67 16.76 6.95
N ALA A 8 9.37 16.60 6.71
CA ALA A 8 8.34 17.52 7.19
C ALA A 8 8.09 17.44 8.70
N GLY A 9 8.67 16.44 9.39
CA GLY A 9 8.49 16.23 10.83
C GLY A 9 7.07 15.85 11.22
N VAL A 10 6.26 15.34 10.30
CA VAL A 10 4.91 14.85 10.61
C VAL A 10 4.98 13.47 11.25
N ASP A 11 3.96 13.13 12.04
CA ASP A 11 3.84 11.77 12.55
C ASP A 11 3.39 10.82 11.44
N TYR A 12 4.01 9.64 11.38
CA TYR A 12 3.71 8.63 10.37
C TYR A 12 4.23 7.25 10.79
N SER A 13 3.64 6.22 10.19
CA SER A 13 4.09 4.83 10.26
C SER A 13 4.15 4.21 8.87
N ILE A 14 4.99 3.19 8.71
CA ILE A 14 5.15 2.39 7.49
C ILE A 14 4.86 0.94 7.86
N LEU A 15 3.79 0.39 7.30
CA LEU A 15 3.49 -1.04 7.37
C LEU A 15 3.90 -1.69 6.04
N TYR A 16 4.98 -2.47 6.04
CA TYR A 16 5.48 -3.15 4.85
C TYR A 16 5.20 -4.64 4.91
N LEU A 17 4.32 -5.10 4.03
CA LEU A 17 3.79 -6.45 4.01
C LEU A 17 4.39 -7.24 2.85
N GLY A 18 4.86 -8.45 3.12
CA GLY A 18 5.36 -9.35 2.09
C GLY A 18 5.13 -10.81 2.37
N ARG A 19 5.30 -11.64 1.33
CA ARG A 19 5.22 -13.10 1.48
C ARG A 19 6.51 -13.68 2.06
N SER A 20 7.65 -13.25 1.53
CA SER A 20 9.00 -13.72 1.90
C SER A 20 9.96 -12.54 1.96
N LYS A 21 11.00 -12.63 2.79
CA LYS A 21 12.03 -11.56 2.91
C LYS A 21 12.76 -11.29 1.59
N ASN A 22 13.03 -12.34 0.81
CA ASN A 22 13.76 -12.24 -0.45
C ASN A 22 13.04 -11.42 -1.53
N ASN A 23 11.73 -11.19 -1.37
CA ASN A 23 10.91 -10.43 -2.31
C ASN A 23 10.62 -9.00 -1.80
N LEU A 24 11.22 -8.59 -0.69
CA LEU A 24 11.04 -7.27 -0.10
C LEU A 24 12.32 -6.46 -0.25
N ALA A 25 12.25 -5.44 -1.10
CA ALA A 25 13.35 -4.53 -1.32
C ALA A 25 13.47 -3.53 -0.17
N PHE A 26 14.66 -2.96 0.00
CA PHE A 26 14.92 -1.82 0.90
C PHE A 26 14.68 -2.06 2.39
N VAL A 27 14.53 -3.32 2.84
CA VAL A 27 14.21 -3.62 4.25
C VAL A 27 15.27 -3.05 5.20
N SER A 28 16.55 -3.22 4.88
CA SER A 28 17.66 -2.75 5.73
C SER A 28 17.69 -1.22 5.81
N GLU A 29 17.50 -0.55 4.68
CA GLU A 29 17.45 0.90 4.55
C GLU A 29 16.26 1.47 5.32
N LEU A 30 15.07 0.87 5.17
CA LEU A 30 13.86 1.31 5.89
C LEU A 30 14.00 1.14 7.41
N ILE A 31 14.64 0.06 7.88
CA ILE A 31 14.95 -0.12 9.30
C ILE A 31 15.90 1.00 9.77
N GLN A 32 16.97 1.25 9.02
CA GLN A 32 17.98 2.24 9.38
C GLN A 32 17.40 3.67 9.39
N GLU A 33 16.56 4.01 8.42
CA GLU A 33 16.09 5.38 8.23
C GLU A 33 14.83 5.72 9.03
N HIS A 34 13.95 4.76 9.29
CA HIS A 34 12.65 5.00 9.90
C HIS A 34 12.48 4.33 11.27
N GLY A 35 13.36 3.39 11.64
CA GLY A 35 13.41 2.81 12.98
C GLY A 35 12.06 2.32 13.48
N ASN A 36 11.60 2.90 14.60
CA ASN A 36 10.33 2.54 15.23
C ASN A 36 9.07 2.89 14.42
N ARG A 37 9.19 3.70 13.37
CA ARG A 37 8.09 4.00 12.45
C ARG A 37 7.90 2.91 11.39
N PHE A 38 8.85 1.98 11.24
CA PHE A 38 8.79 0.92 10.25
C PHE A 38 8.43 -0.42 10.88
N THR A 39 7.35 -1.02 10.38
CA THR A 39 6.88 -2.34 10.75
C THR A 39 6.93 -3.26 9.53
N LEU A 40 7.71 -4.33 9.65
CA LEU A 40 7.80 -5.39 8.64
C LEU A 40 6.94 -6.59 9.04
N TRP A 41 6.08 -7.05 8.14
CA TRP A 41 5.35 -8.32 8.31
C TRP A 41 5.61 -9.25 7.13
N VAL A 42 6.21 -10.40 7.43
CA VAL A 42 6.53 -11.44 6.44
C VAL A 42 5.64 -12.65 6.67
N GLY A 43 4.72 -12.93 5.76
CA GLY A 43 3.74 -14.00 5.92
C GLY A 43 4.37 -15.37 6.17
N GLN A 44 5.49 -15.71 5.55
CA GLN A 44 6.20 -16.97 5.79
C GLN A 44 6.71 -17.11 7.24
N ASP A 45 7.23 -16.04 7.83
CA ASP A 45 7.66 -16.01 9.24
C ASP A 45 6.46 -16.19 10.19
N GLN A 46 5.25 -15.94 9.69
CA GLN A 46 3.99 -15.98 10.42
C GLN A 46 3.17 -17.24 10.11
N GLY A 47 3.82 -18.30 9.60
CA GLY A 47 3.17 -19.57 9.25
C GLY A 47 2.18 -19.45 8.09
N GLY A 48 2.39 -18.49 7.19
CA GLY A 48 1.52 -18.19 6.05
C GLY A 48 0.33 -17.28 6.38
N LYS A 49 0.23 -16.77 7.61
CA LYS A 49 -0.87 -15.88 8.01
C LYS A 49 -0.77 -14.52 7.33
N ARG A 50 -1.92 -13.99 6.93
CA ARG A 50 -2.07 -12.61 6.46
C ARG A 50 -2.07 -11.66 7.66
N PHE A 51 -1.60 -10.44 7.43
CA PHE A 51 -1.71 -9.37 8.41
C PHE A 51 -3.18 -8.97 8.58
N ASP A 52 -3.62 -8.75 9.81
CA ASP A 52 -4.98 -8.29 10.10
C ASP A 52 -5.08 -6.76 9.95
N LEU A 53 -5.27 -6.33 8.70
CA LEU A 53 -5.40 -4.91 8.34
C LEU A 53 -6.58 -4.24 9.04
N LYS A 54 -7.69 -4.97 9.21
CA LYS A 54 -8.90 -4.42 9.80
C LYS A 54 -8.67 -4.05 11.26
N SER A 55 -8.18 -5.00 12.05
CA SER A 55 -7.91 -4.74 13.47
C SER A 55 -6.84 -3.66 13.65
N PHE A 56 -5.83 -3.62 12.79
CA PHE A 56 -4.79 -2.60 12.84
C PHE A 56 -5.33 -1.20 12.52
N LEU A 57 -6.08 -1.04 11.43
CA LEU A 57 -6.57 0.28 11.01
C LEU A 57 -7.70 0.79 11.90
N GLN A 58 -8.56 -0.10 12.42
CA GLN A 58 -9.68 0.29 13.31
C GLN A 58 -9.22 0.78 14.70
N GLN A 59 -7.93 0.70 15.04
CA GLN A 59 -7.37 1.27 16.26
C GLN A 59 -7.11 2.78 16.14
N GLU A 60 -7.05 3.32 14.92
CA GLU A 60 -6.68 4.71 14.64
C GLU A 60 -7.91 5.64 14.61
N ASP A 61 -7.71 6.94 14.87
CA ASP A 61 -8.75 7.96 14.67
C ASP A 61 -8.77 8.43 13.21
N PHE A 62 -9.83 8.06 12.48
CA PHE A 62 -10.00 8.38 11.06
C PHE A 62 -10.10 9.88 10.75
N ARG A 63 -10.34 10.75 11.73
CA ARG A 63 -10.42 12.20 11.47
C ARG A 63 -9.06 12.82 11.15
N ASP A 64 -8.01 12.29 11.74
CA ASP A 64 -6.64 12.81 11.60
C ASP A 64 -5.73 11.85 10.82
N LEU A 65 -6.22 10.66 10.48
CA LEU A 65 -5.49 9.66 9.71
C LEU A 65 -5.53 9.93 8.19
N ARG A 66 -4.38 9.73 7.55
CA ARG A 66 -4.27 9.63 6.09
C ARG A 66 -3.53 8.35 5.75
N VAL A 67 -4.17 7.48 4.96
CA VAL A 67 -3.63 6.18 4.56
C VAL A 67 -3.27 6.24 3.08
N TYR A 68 -2.00 5.97 2.79
CA TYR A 68 -1.50 5.75 1.44
C TYR A 68 -1.14 4.27 1.31
N CYS A 69 -1.72 3.59 0.32
CA CYS A 69 -1.45 2.17 0.11
C CYS A 69 -1.18 1.85 -1.36
N CYS A 70 -0.15 1.06 -1.59
CA CYS A 70 0.22 0.50 -2.88
C CYS A 70 0.54 -0.99 -2.69
N GLY A 71 0.26 -1.81 -3.69
CA GLY A 71 0.58 -3.24 -3.64
C GLY A 71 -0.36 -4.11 -4.46
N PRO A 72 -0.38 -5.42 -4.20
CA PRO A 72 -1.27 -6.35 -4.89
C PRO A 72 -2.75 -6.04 -4.61
N GLU A 73 -3.64 -6.35 -5.55
CA GLU A 73 -5.08 -6.04 -5.43
C GLU A 73 -5.69 -6.52 -4.10
N ALA A 74 -5.33 -7.71 -3.64
CA ALA A 74 -5.83 -8.25 -2.37
C ALA A 74 -5.46 -7.39 -1.14
N LEU A 75 -4.33 -6.68 -1.16
CA LEU A 75 -3.99 -5.71 -0.12
C LEU A 75 -4.86 -4.45 -0.25
N LEU A 76 -5.01 -3.94 -1.46
CA LEU A 76 -5.78 -2.73 -1.73
C LEU A 76 -7.24 -2.89 -1.35
N THR A 77 -7.88 -3.99 -1.77
CA THR A 77 -9.25 -4.34 -1.37
C THR A 77 -9.36 -4.47 0.15
N GLY A 78 -8.40 -5.11 0.81
CA GLY A 78 -8.42 -5.26 2.27
C GLY A 78 -8.34 -3.93 3.02
N VAL A 79 -7.59 -2.95 2.49
CA VAL A 79 -7.53 -1.59 3.07
C VAL A 79 -8.82 -0.80 2.78
N GLU A 80 -9.39 -0.93 1.58
CA GLU A 80 -10.70 -0.33 1.24
C GLU A 80 -11.80 -0.84 2.18
N GLU A 81 -11.86 -2.14 2.42
CA GLU A 81 -12.83 -2.76 3.33
C GLU A 81 -12.61 -2.32 4.79
N ALA A 82 -11.36 -2.23 5.23
CA ALA A 82 -11.02 -1.80 6.59
C ALA A 82 -11.39 -0.33 6.86
N LEU A 83 -11.40 0.51 5.82
CA LEU A 83 -11.66 1.95 5.90
C LEU A 83 -13.00 2.34 5.26
N ALA A 84 -13.93 1.40 5.09
CA ALA A 84 -15.22 1.65 4.45
C ALA A 84 -16.05 2.74 5.16
N ASP A 85 -15.91 2.86 6.48
CA ASP A 85 -16.61 3.86 7.31
C ASP A 85 -15.80 5.16 7.50
N ALA A 86 -14.61 5.27 6.90
CA ALA A 86 -13.76 6.44 7.05
C ALA A 86 -14.27 7.63 6.20
N PRO A 87 -14.07 8.89 6.65
CA PRO A 87 -14.40 10.06 5.84
C PRO A 87 -13.70 10.06 4.47
N THR A 88 -14.35 10.71 3.50
CA THR A 88 -13.77 10.89 2.17
C THR A 88 -12.41 11.59 2.26
N GLY A 89 -11.39 11.04 1.59
CA GLY A 89 -10.05 11.61 1.54
C GLY A 89 -9.06 11.01 2.54
N VAL A 90 -9.50 10.15 3.46
CA VAL A 90 -8.60 9.37 4.34
C VAL A 90 -7.74 8.41 3.53
N LEU A 91 -8.33 7.68 2.58
CA LEU A 91 -7.63 6.65 1.81
C LEU A 91 -7.21 7.16 0.43
N ARG A 92 -5.94 6.91 0.08
CA ARG A 92 -5.38 7.07 -1.26
C ARG A 92 -4.68 5.79 -1.68
N LEU A 93 -5.05 5.28 -2.85
CA LEU A 93 -4.55 4.02 -3.38
C LEU A 93 -3.80 4.24 -4.69
N GLU A 94 -2.77 3.43 -4.89
CA GLU A 94 -2.07 3.32 -6.16
C GLU A 94 -2.08 1.87 -6.64
N ARG A 95 -2.57 1.66 -7.87
CA ARG A 95 -2.69 0.35 -8.52
C ARG A 95 -1.67 0.26 -9.65
N PHE A 96 -0.77 -0.73 -9.58
CA PHE A 96 0.24 -0.98 -10.61
C PHE A 96 -0.17 -2.00 -11.66
N ALA A 97 -1.28 -2.71 -11.43
CA ALA A 97 -1.88 -3.57 -12.43
C ALA A 97 -3.02 -2.81 -13.13
N ALA A 98 -3.12 -2.97 -14.45
CA ALA A 98 -4.31 -2.55 -15.17
C ALA A 98 -5.52 -3.29 -14.57
N HIS A 99 -6.63 -2.57 -14.35
CA HIS A 99 -7.91 -3.23 -14.17
C HIS A 99 -8.10 -4.15 -15.38
N HIS A 100 -8.30 -5.45 -15.16
CA HIS A 100 -8.67 -6.38 -16.22
C HIS A 100 -10.08 -6.03 -16.70
N THR A 101 -10.21 -4.94 -17.44
CA THR A 101 -11.29 -4.78 -18.39
C THR A 101 -10.98 -5.72 -19.53
N GLU A 102 -11.84 -6.71 -19.79
CA GLU A 102 -11.77 -7.46 -21.03
C GLU A 102 -11.88 -6.46 -22.18
N ASN A 103 -10.73 -6.04 -22.71
CA ASN A 103 -10.69 -5.28 -23.94
C ASN A 103 -11.06 -6.25 -25.05
N LYS A 104 -12.37 -6.34 -25.32
CA LYS A 104 -12.93 -7.19 -26.37
C LYS A 104 -12.56 -6.73 -27.79
N ARG A 105 -11.80 -5.64 -27.91
CA ARG A 105 -11.34 -5.13 -29.20
C ARG A 105 -10.03 -5.82 -29.58
N PRO A 106 -9.93 -6.37 -30.81
CA PRO A 106 -8.68 -6.93 -31.30
C PRO A 106 -7.60 -5.86 -31.37
N ASN A 107 -6.36 -6.25 -31.06
CA ASN A 107 -5.19 -5.39 -31.17
C ASN A 107 -4.86 -5.15 -32.66
N THR A 108 -5.15 -3.95 -33.19
CA THR A 108 -4.95 -3.57 -34.60
C THR A 108 -4.03 -2.36 -34.73
N SER A 109 -3.35 -2.21 -35.87
CA SER A 109 -2.49 -1.05 -36.16
C SER A 109 -3.26 0.28 -36.10
N PHE A 110 -2.58 1.35 -35.69
CA PHE A 110 -3.07 2.72 -35.73
C PHE A 110 -1.91 3.68 -36.03
N ASP A 111 -2.24 4.83 -36.61
CA ASP A 111 -1.28 5.90 -36.88
C ASP A 111 -1.25 6.90 -35.72
N VAL A 112 -0.04 7.30 -35.31
CA VAL A 112 0.18 8.35 -34.31
C VAL A 112 0.60 9.62 -35.03
N VAL A 113 -0.18 10.68 -34.89
CA VAL A 113 0.18 12.02 -35.37
C VAL A 113 0.63 12.85 -34.18
N LEU A 114 1.88 13.29 -34.19
CA LEU A 114 2.42 14.22 -33.18
C LEU A 114 2.21 15.66 -33.66
N ALA A 115 1.87 16.54 -32.72
CA ALA A 115 1.76 17.98 -32.95
C ALA A 115 3.11 18.68 -32.75
#